data_AF-A0A0P0XW11-F1
#
_entry.id   AF-A0A0P0XW11-F1
#
_cell.length_a   1.000
_cell.length_b   1.000
_cell.length_c   1.000
_cell.angle_alpha   90.00
_cell.angle_beta   90.00
_cell.angle_gamma   90.00
#
_symmetry.space_group_name_H-M   'P 1'
#
loop_
_entity.id
_entity.type
_entity.pdbx_description
1 polymer ?
#
loop_
_entity_poly.entity_id
_entity_poly.type
_entity_poly.pdbx_seq_one_letter_code
_entity_poly.pdbx_strand_id
1 'polypeptide(L)'
;MLQKFALAFKTKTIEFFAEEEEDEDADGGVSAAAAAAVGVGEGGVLAGQRVVVLKPDTVQSPNPSGGVGVGVVVGEAAAVEAALATASSFQAAYLHLQAAHAPFLPDAAAAADAAAVSHLRRLSEVKRLARDPGVGGGALTAHLEAQVRENQALLRSFDAVVNRLQAALDGKDAAAASLRRDHAELADGNARLGARLDRALAPPPGAGGDDALGAMLSAGVFDSVLRDALRVAHRFTRSLADLLRCAGWDLAAAAAAVYPGVAYSRPGHCRYALLSRVCLSMFDGFDSYQFGGSTDATTLEGIDLAIRRNESLQQFIEHSDADPMELINSSPDCEFAQFCDRKYKQLIHPGIESSLFGNSDCGKLPVLGVAGPLYELFVAMASSIWTLHRLAWAYDPAVGIFQIGQGAEYSVVYMENIVRSKGFSGSKELGKMMRPKVGFTVVPGFRLGGTVIQCRVYLDCGKREGIIGE
;
A
#
# COMPACT_ATOMS: atom_id res chain seq x y z
N MET A 1 10.07 22.79 40.45
CA MET A 1 10.01 22.93 38.98
C MET A 1 10.14 21.60 38.22
N LEU A 2 10.72 20.53 38.79
CA LEU A 2 10.86 19.22 38.14
C LEU A 2 9.53 18.48 37.87
N GLN A 3 8.49 18.70 38.67
CA GLN A 3 7.15 18.09 38.46
C GLN A 3 6.43 18.60 37.20
N LYS A 4 6.78 19.79 36.70
CA LYS A 4 6.19 20.36 35.48
C LYS A 4 6.89 19.89 34.19
N PHE A 5 8.13 19.41 34.27
CA PHE A 5 8.84 18.81 33.14
C PHE A 5 8.38 17.37 32.85
N ALA A 6 8.00 16.61 33.88
CA ALA A 6 7.48 15.24 33.70
C ALA A 6 6.11 15.19 32.99
N LEU A 7 5.35 16.29 32.96
CA LEU A 7 4.04 16.36 32.31
C LEU A 7 4.11 16.67 30.80
N ALA A 8 5.24 17.16 30.29
CA ALA A 8 5.39 17.57 28.89
C ALA A 8 5.76 16.41 27.94
N PHE A 9 6.20 15.26 28.47
CA PHE A 9 6.58 14.08 27.70
C PHE A 9 5.68 12.88 28.00
N LYS A 10 4.37 13.10 28.08
CA LYS A 10 3.40 11.99 28.13
C LYS A 10 3.28 11.38 26.73
N THR A 11 4.32 10.68 26.30
CA THR A 11 4.31 9.87 25.10
C THR A 11 3.27 8.76 25.32
N LYS A 12 2.29 8.62 24.40
CA LYS A 12 1.27 7.56 24.50
C LYS A 12 1.98 6.20 24.57
N THR A 13 1.95 5.47 25.68
CA THR A 13 2.41 4.07 25.71
C THR A 13 1.68 3.30 24.61
N ILE A 14 2.42 2.51 23.85
CA ILE A 14 1.83 1.54 22.92
C ILE A 14 1.28 0.41 23.79
N GLU A 15 -0.05 0.25 23.80
CA GLU A 15 -0.67 -0.92 24.42
C GLU A 15 -0.58 -2.09 23.46
N PHE A 16 0.06 -3.15 23.91
CA PHE A 16 0.13 -4.40 23.17
C PHE A 16 -1.01 -5.29 23.60
N PHE A 17 -1.77 -5.83 22.64
CA PHE A 17 -2.94 -6.70 22.83
C PHE A 17 -4.22 -6.04 23.41
N ALA A 18 -4.29 -4.72 23.58
CA ALA A 18 -5.48 -4.07 24.17
C ALA A 18 -6.76 -4.17 23.31
N GLU A 19 -6.65 -4.23 21.98
CA GLU A 19 -7.80 -4.38 21.07
C GLU A 19 -8.47 -5.76 21.21
N GLU A 20 -7.70 -6.80 21.53
CA GLU A 20 -8.21 -8.17 21.71
C GLU A 20 -8.77 -8.41 23.12
N GLU A 21 -8.47 -7.53 24.08
CA GLU A 21 -9.10 -7.55 25.40
C GLU A 21 -10.59 -7.24 25.31
N GLU A 22 -11.03 -6.48 24.30
CA GLU A 22 -12.46 -6.20 24.03
C GLU A 22 -13.11 -7.32 23.21
N ASP A 23 -12.36 -7.99 22.32
CA ASP A 23 -12.87 -9.06 21.46
C ASP A 23 -13.09 -10.39 22.21
N GLU A 24 -12.28 -10.74 23.20
CA GLU A 24 -12.55 -11.91 24.08
C GLU A 24 -13.83 -11.72 24.92
N ASP A 25 -14.25 -10.46 25.15
CA ASP A 25 -15.52 -10.12 25.80
C ASP A 25 -16.71 -10.03 24.81
N ALA A 26 -16.45 -10.07 23.49
CA ALA A 26 -17.42 -9.77 22.43
C ALA A 26 -17.73 -10.92 21.45
N ASP A 27 -17.20 -12.13 21.66
CA ASP A 27 -17.48 -13.29 20.79
C ASP A 27 -18.94 -13.76 20.92
N GLY A 28 -19.79 -13.12 20.13
CA GLY A 28 -21.22 -13.36 20.03
C GLY A 28 -21.85 -12.58 18.89
N GLY A 29 -21.28 -12.63 17.67
CA GLY A 29 -21.94 -11.96 16.54
C GLY A 29 -21.19 -11.96 15.21
N VAL A 30 -21.51 -12.93 14.37
CA VAL A 30 -21.12 -13.01 12.95
C VAL A 30 -21.76 -11.87 12.15
N SER A 31 -20.99 -11.18 11.28
CA SER A 31 -21.26 -11.11 9.82
C SER A 31 -20.44 -10.04 9.11
N ALA A 32 -19.85 -10.47 7.99
CA ALA A 32 -19.26 -9.64 6.95
C ALA A 32 -20.31 -9.02 6.01
N ALA A 33 -19.78 -8.15 5.13
CA ALA A 33 -20.31 -7.62 3.86
C ALA A 33 -21.27 -6.41 3.91
N ALA A 34 -20.87 -5.30 3.29
CA ALA A 34 -21.21 -5.03 1.88
C ALA A 34 -20.80 -3.60 1.47
N ALA A 35 -20.03 -3.52 0.38
CA ALA A 35 -19.86 -2.32 -0.42
C ALA A 35 -21.00 -2.22 -1.45
N ALA A 36 -21.62 -1.05 -1.64
CA ALA A 36 -22.29 -0.67 -2.88
C ALA A 36 -22.63 0.83 -2.94
N ALA A 37 -22.09 1.48 -3.99
CA ALA A 37 -22.72 2.42 -4.92
C ALA A 37 -23.67 3.53 -4.43
N VAL A 38 -23.25 4.77 -4.70
CA VAL A 38 -24.08 5.97 -4.95
C VAL A 38 -23.39 6.66 -6.13
N GLY A 39 -24.00 7.16 -7.21
CA GLY A 39 -25.37 7.51 -7.55
C GLY A 39 -25.24 8.69 -8.53
N VAL A 40 -25.73 8.51 -9.75
CA VAL A 40 -25.63 9.46 -10.88
C VAL A 40 -26.45 10.73 -10.60
N GLY A 41 -25.86 11.92 -10.86
CA GLY A 41 -26.51 13.22 -10.72
C GLY A 41 -26.43 14.08 -11.98
N GLU A 42 -27.61 14.31 -12.56
CA GLU A 42 -28.11 15.43 -13.38
C GLU A 42 -27.16 16.35 -14.18
N GLY A 43 -27.32 16.27 -15.51
CA GLY A 43 -28.02 17.30 -16.31
C GLY A 43 -27.75 18.78 -16.03
N GLY A 44 -26.93 19.41 -16.87
CA GLY A 44 -26.83 20.86 -17.00
C GLY A 44 -26.70 21.28 -18.46
N VAL A 45 -27.77 21.86 -19.01
CA VAL A 45 -27.88 22.40 -20.36
C VAL A 45 -27.14 23.75 -20.44
N LEU A 46 -26.20 23.91 -21.38
CA LEU A 46 -25.67 25.21 -21.76
C LEU A 46 -26.05 25.50 -23.22
N ALA A 47 -26.96 26.47 -23.36
CA ALA A 47 -27.35 27.07 -24.62
C ALA A 47 -26.30 28.09 -25.07
N GLY A 48 -26.00 28.09 -26.38
CA GLY A 48 -25.48 29.28 -27.05
C GLY A 48 -24.32 29.02 -28.00
N GLN A 49 -24.61 28.72 -29.26
CA GLN A 49 -23.70 29.11 -30.33
C GLN A 49 -24.45 29.30 -31.66
N ARG A 50 -24.21 30.47 -32.27
CA ARG A 50 -24.79 30.91 -33.54
C ARG A 50 -24.12 30.15 -34.68
N VAL A 51 -24.92 29.51 -35.53
CA VAL A 51 -24.43 28.93 -36.79
C VAL A 51 -24.70 29.92 -37.92
N VAL A 52 -23.63 30.36 -38.57
CA VAL A 52 -23.68 31.13 -39.83
C VAL A 52 -24.11 30.18 -40.93
N VAL A 53 -25.29 30.41 -41.49
CA VAL A 53 -25.78 29.70 -42.68
C VAL A 53 -25.01 30.23 -43.89
N LEU A 54 -24.03 29.48 -44.38
CA LEU A 54 -23.51 29.67 -45.73
C LEU A 54 -24.53 29.07 -46.70
N LYS A 55 -25.28 29.94 -47.40
CA LYS A 55 -26.04 29.55 -48.59
C LYS A 55 -25.07 29.00 -49.65
N PRO A 56 -25.37 27.88 -50.33
CA PRO A 56 -24.66 27.55 -51.55
C PRO A 56 -25.09 28.51 -52.67
N ASP A 57 -24.11 29.11 -53.32
CA ASP A 57 -24.30 30.00 -54.46
C ASP A 57 -24.86 29.25 -55.68
N THR A 58 -25.73 29.99 -56.35
CA THR A 58 -26.51 29.77 -57.57
C THR A 58 -25.74 29.10 -58.72
N VAL A 59 -26.27 27.97 -59.23
CA VAL A 59 -25.85 27.38 -60.51
C VAL A 59 -26.60 28.07 -61.64
N GLN A 60 -25.84 28.62 -62.60
CA GLN A 60 -26.33 29.23 -63.83
C GLN A 60 -26.97 28.19 -64.77
N SER A 61 -28.14 28.53 -65.31
CA SER A 61 -28.86 27.77 -66.34
C SER A 61 -28.19 27.90 -67.72
N PRO A 62 -28.09 26.84 -68.53
CA PRO A 62 -27.96 26.97 -69.98
C PRO A 62 -29.30 26.71 -70.68
N ASN A 63 -29.61 27.54 -71.66
CA ASN A 63 -30.81 27.47 -72.51
C ASN A 63 -30.86 26.22 -73.39
N PRO A 64 -32.06 25.82 -73.87
CA PRO A 64 -32.27 24.58 -74.61
C PRO A 64 -32.08 24.78 -76.12
N SER A 65 -31.34 23.86 -76.76
CA SER A 65 -31.43 23.67 -78.20
C SER A 65 -31.18 22.21 -78.59
N GLY A 66 -32.24 21.56 -79.07
CA GLY A 66 -32.31 20.57 -80.15
C GLY A 66 -31.32 19.40 -80.20
N GLY A 67 -31.85 18.17 -80.19
CA GLY A 67 -31.11 17.01 -80.70
C GLY A 67 -31.68 15.66 -80.26
N VAL A 68 -32.65 15.16 -81.03
CA VAL A 68 -33.18 13.78 -80.93
C VAL A 68 -32.04 12.77 -81.18
N GLY A 69 -31.85 11.81 -80.25
CA GLY A 69 -30.95 10.65 -80.47
C GLY A 69 -30.11 10.11 -79.30
N VAL A 70 -30.35 10.51 -78.03
CA VAL A 70 -29.40 10.25 -76.91
C VAL A 70 -29.90 9.22 -75.85
N GLY A 71 -31.04 8.57 -76.07
CA GLY A 71 -31.70 7.76 -75.04
C GLY A 71 -30.98 6.47 -74.60
N VAL A 72 -30.19 5.85 -75.47
CA VAL A 72 -29.62 4.50 -75.21
C VAL A 72 -28.23 4.58 -74.55
N VAL A 73 -27.40 5.56 -74.91
CA VAL A 73 -26.02 5.69 -74.40
C VAL A 73 -25.98 6.25 -72.96
N VAL A 74 -26.97 7.06 -72.58
CA VAL A 74 -27.06 7.64 -71.23
C VAL A 74 -27.42 6.60 -70.17
N GLY A 75 -28.21 5.58 -70.52
CA GLY A 75 -28.65 4.55 -69.57
C GLY A 75 -27.52 3.63 -69.09
N GLU A 76 -26.59 3.28 -69.99
CA GLU A 76 -25.49 2.36 -69.68
C GLU A 76 -24.39 3.04 -68.85
N ALA A 77 -23.99 4.26 -69.21
CA ALA A 77 -23.03 5.06 -68.44
C ALA A 77 -23.55 5.38 -67.03
N ALA A 78 -24.83 5.74 -66.92
CA ALA A 78 -25.50 5.97 -65.65
C ALA A 78 -25.58 4.72 -64.75
N ALA A 79 -25.81 3.54 -65.34
CA ALA A 79 -25.82 2.30 -64.59
C ALA A 79 -24.42 1.93 -64.07
N VAL A 80 -23.36 2.24 -64.83
CA VAL A 80 -21.97 2.05 -64.40
C VAL A 80 -21.63 2.98 -63.23
N GLU A 81 -22.03 4.25 -63.28
CA GLU A 81 -21.85 5.20 -62.17
C GLU A 81 -22.62 4.76 -60.92
N ALA A 82 -23.87 4.32 -61.07
CA ALA A 82 -24.68 3.81 -59.96
C ALA A 82 -24.11 2.53 -59.34
N ALA A 83 -23.55 1.64 -60.16
CA ALA A 83 -22.88 0.43 -59.69
C ALA A 83 -21.60 0.77 -58.92
N LEU A 84 -20.79 1.71 -59.43
CA LEU A 84 -19.56 2.16 -58.77
C LEU A 84 -19.84 2.89 -57.44
N ALA A 85 -20.90 3.70 -57.39
CA ALA A 85 -21.35 4.37 -56.18
C ALA A 85 -21.84 3.36 -55.13
N THR A 86 -22.67 2.39 -55.54
CA THR A 86 -23.16 1.34 -54.65
C THR A 86 -22.01 0.45 -54.13
N ALA A 87 -21.00 0.19 -54.96
CA ALA A 87 -19.79 -0.51 -54.56
C ALA A 87 -18.95 0.30 -53.55
N SER A 88 -18.86 1.62 -53.72
CA SER A 88 -18.19 2.52 -52.76
C SER A 88 -18.92 2.56 -51.42
N SER A 89 -20.26 2.65 -51.41
CA SER A 89 -21.05 2.57 -50.17
C SER A 89 -20.94 1.21 -49.49
N PHE A 90 -20.87 0.12 -50.26
CA PHE A 90 -20.58 -1.21 -49.72
C PHE A 90 -19.19 -1.27 -49.06
N GLN A 91 -18.17 -0.72 -49.70
CA GLN A 91 -16.82 -0.66 -49.15
C GLN A 91 -16.79 0.12 -47.82
N ALA A 92 -17.50 1.24 -47.72
CA ALA A 92 -17.63 2.00 -46.47
C ALA A 92 -18.32 1.17 -45.37
N ALA A 93 -19.46 0.53 -45.67
CA ALA A 93 -20.16 -0.34 -44.73
C ALA A 93 -19.28 -1.52 -44.26
N TYR A 94 -18.45 -2.08 -45.15
CA TYR A 94 -17.52 -3.15 -44.81
C TYR A 94 -16.37 -2.68 -43.89
N LEU A 95 -15.85 -1.47 -44.09
CA LEU A 95 -14.87 -0.87 -43.17
C LEU A 95 -15.48 -0.60 -41.78
N HIS A 96 -16.74 -0.16 -41.73
CA HIS A 96 -17.47 0.00 -40.46
C HIS A 96 -17.64 -1.34 -39.74
N LEU A 97 -17.90 -2.43 -40.47
CA LEU A 97 -17.95 -3.78 -39.90
C LEU A 97 -16.58 -4.16 -39.31
N GLN A 98 -15.49 -3.95 -40.05
CA GLN A 98 -14.12 -4.22 -39.56
C GLN A 98 -13.77 -3.40 -38.31
N ALA A 99 -14.15 -2.12 -38.26
CA ALA A 99 -13.94 -1.27 -37.09
C ALA A 99 -14.76 -1.71 -35.87
N ALA A 100 -15.97 -2.23 -36.09
CA ALA A 100 -16.84 -2.76 -35.03
C ALA A 100 -16.34 -4.09 -34.44
N HIS A 101 -15.29 -4.71 -35.01
CA HIS A 101 -14.67 -5.91 -34.46
C HIS A 101 -13.54 -5.62 -33.45
N ALA A 102 -13.07 -4.37 -33.31
CA ALA A 102 -11.97 -4.03 -32.41
C ALA A 102 -12.11 -2.62 -31.80
N PRO A 103 -12.71 -2.47 -30.60
CA PRO A 103 -13.30 -3.52 -29.76
C PRO A 103 -14.62 -4.07 -30.32
N PHE A 104 -14.95 -5.32 -30.02
CA PHE A 104 -16.16 -5.97 -30.53
C PHE A 104 -17.44 -5.32 -29.99
N LEU A 105 -18.21 -4.69 -30.87
CA LEU A 105 -19.48 -4.02 -30.56
C LEU A 105 -20.61 -4.72 -31.33
N PRO A 106 -21.45 -5.53 -30.66
CA PRO A 106 -22.41 -6.41 -31.34
C PRO A 106 -23.48 -5.65 -32.13
N ASP A 107 -24.03 -4.56 -31.57
CA ASP A 107 -25.08 -3.77 -32.23
C ASP A 107 -24.55 -3.01 -33.44
N ALA A 108 -23.32 -2.49 -33.35
CA ALA A 108 -22.65 -1.79 -34.45
C ALA A 108 -22.26 -2.75 -35.57
N ALA A 109 -21.82 -3.97 -35.23
CA ALA A 109 -21.52 -5.02 -36.20
C ALA A 109 -22.79 -5.49 -36.93
N ALA A 110 -23.89 -5.72 -36.21
CA ALA A 110 -25.17 -6.11 -36.81
C ALA A 110 -25.74 -5.04 -37.75
N ALA A 111 -25.63 -3.75 -37.38
CA ALA A 111 -26.05 -2.64 -38.21
C ALA A 111 -25.18 -2.49 -39.48
N ALA A 112 -23.86 -2.61 -39.35
CA ALA A 112 -22.94 -2.54 -40.48
C ALA A 112 -23.12 -3.70 -41.46
N ASP A 113 -23.35 -4.92 -40.95
CA ASP A 113 -23.67 -6.10 -41.76
C ASP A 113 -24.99 -5.93 -42.53
N ALA A 114 -26.06 -5.51 -41.85
CA ALA A 114 -27.34 -5.23 -42.49
C ALA A 114 -27.23 -4.16 -43.60
N ALA A 115 -26.43 -3.12 -43.39
CA ALA A 115 -26.14 -2.10 -44.39
C ALA A 115 -25.37 -2.66 -45.59
N ALA A 116 -24.32 -3.46 -45.35
CA ALA A 116 -23.54 -4.10 -46.40
C ALA A 116 -24.41 -5.02 -47.28
N VAL A 117 -25.25 -5.85 -46.67
CA VAL A 117 -26.21 -6.72 -47.39
C VAL A 117 -27.22 -5.90 -48.21
N SER A 118 -27.69 -4.77 -47.68
CA SER A 118 -28.57 -3.84 -48.39
C SER A 118 -27.90 -3.22 -49.62
N HIS A 119 -26.62 -2.81 -49.54
CA HIS A 119 -25.89 -2.30 -50.70
C HIS A 119 -25.64 -3.39 -51.76
N LEU A 120 -25.35 -4.63 -51.37
CA LEU A 120 -25.25 -5.75 -52.32
C LEU A 120 -26.57 -6.04 -53.05
N ARG A 121 -27.72 -5.95 -52.35
CA ARG A 121 -29.05 -6.07 -52.97
C ARG A 121 -29.29 -4.96 -53.98
N ARG A 122 -28.97 -3.71 -53.64
CA ARG A 122 -29.06 -2.56 -54.55
C ARG A 122 -28.17 -2.71 -55.79
N LEU A 123 -26.95 -3.24 -55.63
CA LEU A 123 -26.06 -3.53 -56.75
C LEU A 123 -26.68 -4.55 -57.72
N SER A 124 -27.40 -5.54 -57.18
CA SER A 124 -28.12 -6.53 -57.99
C SER A 124 -29.30 -5.93 -58.77
N GLU A 125 -29.98 -4.94 -58.19
CA GLU A 125 -31.07 -4.21 -58.84
C GLU A 125 -30.57 -3.29 -59.95
N VAL A 126 -29.47 -2.57 -59.71
CA VAL A 126 -28.80 -1.73 -60.73
C VAL A 126 -28.34 -2.60 -61.90
N LYS A 127 -27.74 -3.77 -61.62
CA LYS A 127 -27.37 -4.75 -62.65
C LYS A 127 -28.58 -5.23 -63.47
N ARG A 128 -29.75 -5.39 -62.84
CA ARG A 128 -30.98 -5.80 -63.52
C ARG A 128 -31.55 -4.68 -64.40
N LEU A 129 -31.56 -3.46 -63.90
CA LEU A 129 -32.03 -2.28 -64.63
C LEU A 129 -31.13 -1.94 -65.83
N ALA A 130 -29.82 -2.18 -65.73
CA ALA A 130 -28.90 -2.05 -66.85
C ALA A 130 -29.19 -3.03 -68.00
N ARG A 131 -29.89 -4.15 -67.72
CA ARG A 131 -30.18 -5.20 -68.70
C ARG A 131 -31.45 -4.94 -69.51
N ASP A 132 -32.40 -4.14 -68.99
CA ASP A 132 -33.65 -3.76 -69.65
C ASP A 132 -33.83 -2.22 -69.61
N PRO A 133 -33.32 -1.47 -70.60
CA PRO A 133 -33.22 0.00 -70.56
C PRO A 133 -34.54 0.75 -70.89
N GLY A 134 -35.68 0.05 -70.92
CA GLY A 134 -36.98 0.65 -71.22
C GLY A 134 -37.58 1.36 -70.01
N VAL A 135 -37.52 2.70 -70.01
CA VAL A 135 -38.09 3.66 -69.03
C VAL A 135 -37.17 3.98 -67.85
N GLY A 136 -36.66 5.22 -67.75
CA GLY A 136 -35.99 5.61 -66.51
C GLY A 136 -35.22 6.93 -66.40
N GLY A 137 -35.48 7.96 -67.20
CA GLY A 137 -34.80 9.26 -67.04
C GLY A 137 -34.96 9.87 -65.63
N GLY A 138 -36.11 9.68 -64.99
CA GLY A 138 -36.35 10.13 -63.61
C GLY A 138 -35.72 9.24 -62.52
N ALA A 139 -35.39 7.98 -62.84
CA ALA A 139 -34.76 7.06 -61.89
C ALA A 139 -33.29 7.46 -61.62
N LEU A 140 -32.61 7.97 -62.65
CA LEU A 140 -31.23 8.47 -62.54
C LEU A 140 -31.12 9.73 -61.68
N THR A 141 -32.05 10.67 -61.86
CA THR A 141 -32.09 11.89 -61.04
C THR A 141 -32.42 11.56 -59.58
N ALA A 142 -33.39 10.67 -59.34
CA ALA A 142 -33.70 10.19 -58.00
C ALA A 142 -32.51 9.46 -57.33
N HIS A 143 -31.68 8.77 -58.11
CA HIS A 143 -30.48 8.09 -57.63
C HIS A 143 -29.38 9.08 -57.20
N LEU A 144 -29.07 10.09 -58.01
CA LEU A 144 -28.12 11.14 -57.66
C LEU A 144 -28.57 11.93 -56.42
N GLU A 145 -29.87 12.21 -56.29
CA GLU A 145 -30.39 12.84 -55.08
C GLU A 145 -30.31 11.92 -53.85
N ALA A 146 -30.54 10.61 -54.00
CA ALA A 146 -30.35 9.65 -52.91
C ALA A 146 -28.88 9.60 -52.46
N GLN A 147 -27.94 9.66 -53.40
CA GLN A 147 -26.50 9.73 -53.13
C GLN A 147 -26.11 11.01 -52.40
N VAL A 148 -26.65 12.16 -52.79
CA VAL A 148 -26.42 13.42 -52.07
C VAL A 148 -26.97 13.33 -50.64
N ARG A 149 -28.15 12.72 -50.44
CA ARG A 149 -28.72 12.51 -49.10
C ARG A 149 -27.86 11.56 -48.25
N GLU A 150 -27.33 10.50 -48.83
CA GLU A 150 -26.43 9.55 -48.15
C GLU A 150 -25.10 10.20 -47.75
N ASN A 151 -24.46 10.93 -48.67
CA ASN A 151 -23.23 11.68 -48.39
C ASN A 151 -23.45 12.75 -47.31
N GLN A 152 -24.60 13.44 -47.32
CA GLN A 152 -24.96 14.38 -46.26
C GLN A 152 -25.19 13.68 -44.91
N ALA A 153 -25.77 12.48 -44.89
CA ALA A 153 -25.92 11.70 -43.66
C ALA A 153 -24.56 11.25 -43.11
N LEU A 154 -23.65 10.83 -44.00
CA LEU A 154 -22.28 10.45 -43.65
C LEU A 154 -21.50 11.63 -43.06
N LEU A 155 -21.56 12.82 -43.67
CA LEU A 155 -20.92 14.02 -43.12
C LEU A 155 -21.44 14.37 -41.72
N ARG A 156 -22.76 14.29 -41.48
CA ARG A 156 -23.33 14.48 -40.14
C ARG A 156 -22.82 13.45 -39.14
N SER A 157 -22.58 12.22 -39.57
CA SER A 157 -22.02 11.17 -38.70
C SER A 157 -20.55 11.45 -38.35
N PHE A 158 -19.74 11.93 -39.30
CA PHE A 158 -18.37 12.36 -39.03
C PHE A 158 -18.33 13.56 -38.10
N ASP A 159 -19.18 14.57 -38.31
CA ASP A 159 -19.30 15.71 -37.41
C ASP A 159 -19.66 15.27 -35.98
N ALA A 160 -20.57 14.31 -35.81
CA ALA A 160 -20.91 13.77 -34.50
C ALA A 160 -19.73 13.06 -33.82
N VAL A 161 -18.94 12.29 -34.58
CA VAL A 161 -17.74 11.62 -34.07
C VAL A 161 -16.65 12.63 -33.71
N VAL A 162 -16.41 13.63 -34.55
CA VAL A 162 -15.44 14.70 -34.30
C VAL A 162 -15.82 15.48 -33.04
N ASN A 163 -17.08 15.89 -32.90
CA ASN A 163 -17.55 16.59 -31.70
C ASN A 163 -17.41 15.73 -30.43
N ARG A 164 -17.67 14.43 -30.52
CA ARG A 164 -17.46 13.50 -29.39
C ARG A 164 -16.00 13.36 -29.01
N LEU A 165 -15.10 13.23 -30.00
CA LEU A 165 -13.66 13.15 -29.76
C LEU A 165 -13.12 14.45 -29.19
N GLN A 166 -13.59 15.60 -29.69
CA GLN A 166 -13.23 16.91 -29.15
C GLN A 166 -13.65 17.05 -27.68
N ALA A 167 -14.89 16.71 -27.34
CA ALA A 167 -15.34 16.74 -25.94
C ALA A 167 -14.55 15.78 -25.03
N ALA A 168 -14.13 14.62 -25.54
CA ALA A 168 -13.29 13.68 -24.80
C ALA A 168 -11.86 14.21 -24.60
N LEU A 169 -11.29 14.90 -25.58
CA LEU A 169 -10.01 15.59 -25.46
C LEU A 169 -10.09 16.72 -24.44
N ASP A 170 -11.09 17.59 -24.54
CA ASP A 170 -11.30 18.71 -23.62
C ASP A 170 -11.46 18.20 -22.17
N GLY A 171 -12.18 17.09 -21.97
CA GLY A 171 -12.33 16.43 -20.66
C GLY A 171 -11.00 15.89 -20.11
N LYS A 172 -10.16 15.29 -20.96
CA LYS A 172 -8.82 14.83 -20.57
C LYS A 172 -7.88 15.99 -20.26
N ASP A 173 -7.95 17.07 -21.03
CA ASP A 173 -7.12 18.26 -20.81
C ASP A 173 -7.49 18.95 -19.49
N ALA A 174 -8.79 19.02 -19.16
CA ALA A 174 -9.26 19.50 -17.87
C ALA A 174 -8.76 18.63 -16.69
N ALA A 175 -8.83 17.30 -16.83
CA ALA A 175 -8.32 16.38 -15.82
C ALA A 175 -6.80 16.49 -15.65
N ALA A 176 -6.05 16.59 -16.75
CA ALA A 176 -4.61 16.78 -16.73
C ALA A 176 -4.22 18.13 -16.12
N ALA A 177 -4.98 19.20 -16.39
CA ALA A 177 -4.79 20.49 -15.73
C ALA A 177 -5.04 20.41 -14.22
N SER A 178 -6.02 19.62 -13.77
CA SER A 178 -6.26 19.40 -12.35
C SER A 178 -5.12 18.66 -11.68
N LEU A 179 -4.69 17.53 -12.23
CA LEU A 179 -3.57 16.75 -11.69
C LEU A 179 -2.28 17.58 -11.61
N ARG A 180 -2.01 18.44 -12.60
CA ARG A 180 -0.86 19.34 -12.55
C ARG A 180 -0.95 20.37 -11.42
N ARG A 181 -2.14 20.89 -11.12
CA ARG A 181 -2.36 21.78 -9.95
C ARG A 181 -2.10 21.02 -8.65
N ASP A 182 -2.69 19.84 -8.48
CA ASP A 182 -2.53 19.04 -7.26
C ASP A 182 -1.06 18.68 -7.02
N HIS A 183 -0.34 18.30 -8.08
CA HIS A 183 1.09 18.02 -8.01
C HIS A 183 1.91 19.28 -7.63
N ALA A 184 1.57 20.45 -8.14
CA ALA A 184 2.23 21.70 -7.75
C ALA A 184 1.97 22.04 -6.27
N GLU A 185 0.74 21.86 -5.79
CA GLU A 185 0.39 22.08 -4.38
C GLU A 185 1.14 21.13 -3.43
N LEU A 186 1.26 19.85 -3.82
CA LEU A 186 2.05 18.85 -3.09
C LEU A 186 3.54 19.19 -3.12
N ALA A 187 4.08 19.61 -4.26
CA ALA A 187 5.47 20.02 -4.38
C ALA A 187 5.79 21.24 -3.50
N ASP A 188 4.92 22.24 -3.49
CA ASP A 188 5.02 23.40 -2.60
C ASP A 188 4.89 22.99 -1.12
N GLY A 189 4.01 22.04 -0.81
CA GLY A 189 3.87 21.44 0.51
C GLY A 189 5.16 20.78 0.99
N ASN A 190 5.75 19.94 0.14
CA ASN A 190 7.02 19.28 0.40
C ASN A 190 8.17 20.28 0.53
N ALA A 191 8.24 21.32 -0.32
CA ALA A 191 9.25 22.37 -0.21
C ALA A 191 9.13 23.14 1.12
N ARG A 192 7.90 23.46 1.58
CA ARG A 192 7.67 24.07 2.89
C ARG A 192 8.08 23.17 4.05
N LEU A 193 7.78 21.87 3.96
CA LEU A 193 8.18 20.90 4.97
C LEU A 193 9.70 20.70 4.99
N GLY A 194 10.33 20.64 3.82
CA GLY A 194 11.79 20.61 3.67
C GLY A 194 12.44 21.83 4.30
N ALA A 195 11.99 23.05 3.98
CA ALA A 195 12.53 24.26 4.59
C ALA A 195 12.31 24.34 6.12
N ARG A 196 11.22 23.76 6.63
CA ARG A 196 10.99 23.63 8.08
C ARG A 196 11.93 22.62 8.71
N LEU A 197 12.19 21.51 8.02
CA LEU A 197 13.16 20.50 8.43
C LEU A 197 14.57 21.09 8.44
N ASP A 198 15.00 21.73 7.36
CA ASP A 198 16.31 22.39 7.26
C ASP A 198 16.50 23.44 8.36
N ARG A 199 15.45 24.20 8.71
CA ARG A 199 15.48 25.15 9.82
C ARG A 199 15.52 24.48 11.19
N ALA A 200 14.88 23.33 11.35
CA ALA A 200 14.95 22.54 12.58
C ALA A 200 16.30 21.84 12.73
N LEU A 201 16.95 21.52 11.61
CA LEU A 201 18.28 20.92 11.52
C LEU A 201 19.41 21.97 11.59
N ALA A 202 19.10 23.25 11.35
CA ALA A 202 20.07 24.32 11.43
C ALA A 202 20.61 24.44 12.87
N PRO A 203 21.93 24.37 13.09
CA PRO A 203 22.49 24.47 14.42
C PRO A 203 22.22 25.86 15.03
N PRO A 204 22.08 25.96 16.37
CA PRO A 204 22.02 27.26 17.03
C PRO A 204 23.28 28.07 16.73
N PRO A 205 23.17 29.40 16.57
CA PRO A 205 24.32 30.24 16.25
C PRO A 205 25.34 30.16 17.38
N GLY A 206 26.47 29.48 17.11
CA GLY A 206 27.58 29.31 18.06
C GLY A 206 28.01 27.85 18.33
N ALA A 207 27.27 26.86 17.84
CA ALA A 207 27.64 25.46 18.00
C ALA A 207 28.46 24.95 16.80
N GLY A 208 29.65 24.39 17.06
CA GLY A 208 30.49 23.78 16.03
C GLY A 208 29.78 22.63 15.31
N GLY A 209 30.24 22.27 14.11
CA GLY A 209 29.57 21.31 13.21
C GLY A 209 29.27 19.92 13.80
N ASP A 210 29.90 19.53 14.91
CA ASP A 210 29.59 18.29 15.63
C ASP A 210 28.27 18.32 16.42
N ASP A 211 27.77 19.51 16.79
CA ASP A 211 26.56 19.67 17.62
C ASP A 211 25.26 19.60 16.79
N ALA A 212 25.35 19.72 15.46
CA ALA A 212 24.21 19.59 14.55
C ALA A 212 23.77 18.12 14.43
N LEU A 213 24.72 17.17 14.34
CA LEU A 213 24.42 15.73 14.38
C LEU A 213 23.86 15.32 15.74
N GLY A 214 24.39 15.88 16.83
CA GLY A 214 23.85 15.67 18.18
C GLY A 214 22.43 16.21 18.34
N ALA A 215 22.11 17.34 17.72
CA ALA A 215 20.76 17.89 17.68
C ALA A 215 19.77 17.02 16.85
N MET A 216 20.25 16.34 15.81
CA MET A 216 19.47 15.33 15.06
C MET A 216 19.21 14.08 15.88
N LEU A 217 20.22 13.60 16.62
CA LEU A 217 20.18 12.41 17.46
C LEU A 217 19.62 12.72 18.85
N SER A 218 18.36 13.16 18.89
CA SER A 218 17.65 13.38 20.15
C SER A 218 17.11 12.06 20.73
N ALA A 219 16.95 11.99 22.06
CA ALA A 219 16.29 10.85 22.71
C ALA A 219 14.88 10.59 22.16
N GLY A 220 14.20 11.61 21.63
CA GLY A 220 12.90 11.46 20.97
C GLY A 220 12.97 10.72 19.63
N VAL A 221 14.06 10.92 18.85
CA VAL A 221 14.29 10.18 17.61
C VAL A 221 14.51 8.71 17.92
N PHE A 222 15.39 8.39 18.88
CA PHE A 222 15.59 7.01 19.29
C PHE A 222 14.30 6.36 19.83
N ASP A 223 13.54 7.04 20.71
CA ASP A 223 12.27 6.53 21.22
C ASP A 223 11.24 6.29 20.09
N SER A 224 11.23 7.13 19.05
CA SER A 224 10.33 6.94 17.90
C SER A 224 10.69 5.70 17.07
N VAL A 225 11.97 5.51 16.73
CA VAL A 225 12.45 4.34 15.98
C VAL A 225 12.28 3.07 16.82
N LEU A 226 12.55 3.14 18.13
CA LEU A 226 12.29 2.04 19.06
C LEU A 226 10.81 1.66 19.07
N ARG A 227 9.89 2.64 19.14
CA ARG A 227 8.44 2.38 19.10
C ARG A 227 8.01 1.69 17.82
N ASP A 228 8.56 2.08 16.67
CA ASP A 228 8.23 1.45 15.40
C ASP A 228 8.78 0.02 15.35
N ALA A 229 10.02 -0.21 15.78
CA ALA A 229 10.59 -1.56 15.90
C ALA A 229 9.75 -2.47 16.80
N LEU A 230 9.29 -1.96 17.96
CA LEU A 230 8.43 -2.71 18.86
C LEU A 230 7.03 -2.95 18.29
N ARG A 231 6.50 -2.03 17.47
CA ARG A 231 5.22 -2.22 16.77
C ARG A 231 5.31 -3.39 15.78
N VAL A 232 6.39 -3.47 15.01
CA VAL A 232 6.60 -4.58 14.06
C VAL A 232 6.87 -5.88 14.81
N ALA A 233 7.65 -5.85 15.89
CA ALA A 233 7.87 -7.03 16.74
C ALA A 233 6.58 -7.57 17.35
N HIS A 234 5.69 -6.69 17.77
CA HIS A 234 4.37 -7.08 18.26
C HIS A 234 3.50 -7.71 17.17
N ARG A 235 3.46 -7.14 15.96
CA ARG A 235 2.73 -7.72 14.83
C ARG A 235 3.22 -9.12 14.50
N PHE A 236 4.53 -9.30 14.41
CA PHE A 236 5.13 -10.62 14.20
C PHE A 236 4.76 -11.59 15.33
N THR A 237 4.87 -11.16 16.59
CA THR A 237 4.53 -11.98 17.76
C THR A 237 3.06 -12.40 17.76
N ARG A 238 2.15 -11.49 17.40
CA ARG A 238 0.71 -11.78 17.29
C ARG A 238 0.46 -12.87 16.25
N SER A 239 0.98 -12.69 15.04
CA SER A 239 0.88 -13.68 13.96
C SER A 239 1.51 -15.02 14.34
N LEU A 240 2.66 -15.01 15.04
CA LEU A 240 3.30 -16.23 15.54
C LEU A 240 2.43 -16.93 16.59
N ALA A 241 1.81 -16.18 17.52
CA ALA A 241 0.93 -16.74 18.54
C ALA A 241 -0.30 -17.41 17.93
N ASP A 242 -0.90 -16.79 16.92
CA ASP A 242 -2.07 -17.32 16.21
C ASP A 242 -1.70 -18.61 15.46
N LEU A 243 -0.53 -18.62 14.83
CA LEU A 243 -0.03 -19.77 14.09
C LEU A 243 0.35 -20.94 15.01
N LEU A 244 0.94 -20.67 16.18
CA LEU A 244 1.19 -21.67 17.23
C LEU A 244 -0.13 -22.26 17.77
N ARG A 245 -1.16 -21.43 17.99
CA ARG A 245 -2.49 -21.91 18.39
C ARG A 245 -3.11 -22.83 17.33
N CYS A 246 -3.02 -22.46 16.05
CA CYS A 246 -3.49 -23.29 14.94
C CYS A 246 -2.73 -24.63 14.86
N ALA A 247 -1.46 -24.66 15.25
CA ALA A 247 -0.65 -25.88 15.32
C ALA A 247 -0.92 -26.73 16.57
N GLY A 248 -1.84 -26.32 17.45
CA GLY A 248 -2.23 -27.06 18.66
C GLY A 248 -1.36 -26.78 19.88
N TRP A 249 -0.55 -25.72 19.88
CA TRP A 249 0.28 -25.36 21.04
C TRP A 249 -0.57 -24.72 22.14
N ASP A 250 -0.38 -25.18 23.37
CA ASP A 250 -0.86 -24.48 24.56
C ASP A 250 0.10 -23.34 24.92
N LEU A 251 -0.33 -22.11 24.61
CA LEU A 251 0.44 -20.90 24.92
C LEU A 251 0.64 -20.70 26.43
N ALA A 252 -0.29 -21.16 27.27
CA ALA A 252 -0.16 -21.04 28.72
C ALA A 252 0.93 -21.97 29.26
N ALA A 253 0.96 -23.23 28.79
CA ALA A 253 2.03 -24.17 29.11
C ALA A 253 3.39 -23.69 28.61
N ALA A 254 3.47 -23.16 27.38
CA ALA A 254 4.70 -22.59 26.83
C ALA A 254 5.18 -21.39 27.65
N ALA A 255 4.28 -20.48 28.04
CA ALA A 255 4.62 -19.34 28.87
C ALA A 255 5.10 -19.75 30.27
N ALA A 256 4.51 -20.80 30.87
CA ALA A 256 4.95 -21.36 32.15
C ALA A 256 6.32 -22.06 32.06
N ALA A 257 6.66 -22.64 30.90
CA ALA A 257 7.98 -23.23 30.66
C ALA A 257 9.08 -22.17 30.53
N VAL A 258 8.78 -21.02 29.91
CA VAL A 258 9.74 -19.91 29.75
C VAL A 258 9.94 -19.14 31.07
N TYR A 259 8.84 -18.84 31.76
CA TYR A 259 8.86 -18.10 33.03
C TYR A 259 8.15 -18.90 34.13
N PRO A 260 8.86 -19.82 34.82
CA PRO A 260 8.26 -20.61 35.87
C PRO A 260 7.85 -19.74 37.05
N GLY A 261 6.66 -20.03 37.60
CA GLY A 261 6.18 -19.42 38.85
C GLY A 261 5.55 -18.03 38.72
N VAL A 262 5.43 -17.46 37.52
CA VAL A 262 4.77 -16.15 37.32
C VAL A 262 3.25 -16.33 37.28
N ALA A 263 2.52 -15.59 38.12
CA ALA A 263 1.07 -15.55 38.06
C ALA A 263 0.60 -14.51 37.04
N TYR A 264 -0.03 -14.99 35.96
CA TYR A 264 -0.69 -14.12 34.98
C TYR A 264 -2.02 -13.61 35.55
N SER A 265 -2.30 -12.32 35.37
CA SER A 265 -3.52 -11.69 35.90
C SER A 265 -4.77 -12.07 35.10
N ARG A 266 -4.59 -12.46 33.83
CA ARG A 266 -5.62 -12.95 32.92
C ARG A 266 -5.07 -14.11 32.08
N PRO A 267 -5.91 -15.04 31.61
CA PRO A 267 -5.48 -16.16 30.78
C PRO A 267 -4.80 -15.71 29.46
N GLY A 268 -5.26 -14.61 28.84
CA GLY A 268 -4.67 -14.05 27.62
C GLY A 268 -3.27 -13.42 27.81
N HIS A 269 -2.85 -13.12 29.04
CA HIS A 269 -1.55 -12.47 29.30
C HIS A 269 -0.34 -13.39 29.05
N CYS A 270 -0.54 -14.69 28.83
CA CYS A 270 0.53 -15.60 28.40
C CYS A 270 1.20 -15.14 27.09
N ARG A 271 0.49 -14.38 26.24
CA ARG A 271 1.04 -13.79 25.00
C ARG A 271 2.17 -12.79 25.25
N TYR A 272 2.19 -12.12 26.42
CA TYR A 272 3.31 -11.25 26.81
C TYR A 272 4.60 -12.02 27.05
N ALA A 273 4.53 -13.29 27.49
CA ALA A 273 5.71 -14.13 27.64
C ALA A 273 6.32 -14.50 26.27
N LEU A 274 5.47 -14.73 25.25
CA LEU A 274 5.93 -14.90 23.88
C LEU A 274 6.58 -13.63 23.34
N LEU A 275 5.93 -12.47 23.51
CA LEU A 275 6.49 -11.17 23.12
C LEU A 275 7.84 -10.92 23.80
N SER A 276 7.93 -11.24 25.08
CA SER A 276 9.17 -11.18 25.85
C SER A 276 10.25 -12.04 25.22
N ARG A 277 9.96 -13.31 24.93
CA ARG A 277 10.93 -14.21 24.28
C ARG A 277 11.39 -13.66 22.93
N VAL A 278 10.48 -13.14 22.12
CA VAL A 278 10.79 -12.54 20.81
C VAL A 278 11.68 -11.32 20.98
N CYS A 279 11.28 -10.34 21.78
CA CYS A 279 12.07 -9.13 22.01
C CYS A 279 13.45 -9.47 22.58
N LEU A 280 13.53 -10.25 23.66
CA LEU A 280 14.82 -10.59 24.27
C LEU A 280 15.74 -11.35 23.31
N SER A 281 15.20 -12.23 22.46
CA SER A 281 15.99 -12.93 21.44
C SER A 281 16.49 -11.97 20.34
N MET A 282 15.65 -11.05 19.88
CA MET A 282 16.02 -10.10 18.83
C MET A 282 17.02 -9.04 19.32
N PHE A 283 16.90 -8.60 20.57
CA PHE A 283 17.81 -7.64 21.21
C PHE A 283 19.07 -8.28 21.82
N ASP A 284 19.21 -9.60 21.77
CA ASP A 284 20.43 -10.27 22.25
C ASP A 284 21.66 -9.82 21.46
N GLY A 285 22.74 -9.42 22.16
CA GLY A 285 23.94 -8.86 21.55
C GLY A 285 23.86 -7.38 21.13
N PHE A 286 22.81 -6.64 21.51
CA PHE A 286 22.64 -5.22 21.15
C PHE A 286 23.77 -4.32 21.67
N ASP A 287 24.36 -4.65 22.83
CA ASP A 287 25.52 -3.95 23.42
C ASP A 287 26.84 -4.16 22.65
N SER A 288 26.85 -4.98 21.59
CA SER A 288 28.03 -5.20 20.75
C SER A 288 27.91 -4.46 19.41
N TYR A 289 29.00 -3.86 18.93
CA TYR A 289 29.01 -3.10 17.67
C TYR A 289 28.63 -3.94 16.44
N GLN A 290 28.95 -5.23 16.46
CA GLN A 290 28.64 -6.15 15.36
C GLN A 290 27.31 -6.88 15.56
N PHE A 291 26.54 -6.53 16.60
CA PHE A 291 25.27 -7.16 16.95
C PHE A 291 25.35 -8.70 17.02
N GLY A 292 26.36 -9.22 17.73
CA GLY A 292 26.63 -10.65 17.84
C GLY A 292 27.32 -11.30 16.63
N GLY A 293 27.95 -10.51 15.76
CA GLY A 293 28.88 -11.00 14.73
C GLY A 293 30.18 -11.57 15.32
N SER A 294 30.86 -12.42 14.55
CA SER A 294 32.07 -13.16 14.95
C SER A 294 33.38 -12.53 14.43
N THR A 295 33.41 -11.23 14.15
CA THR A 295 34.63 -10.60 13.61
C THR A 295 35.56 -10.19 14.76
N ASP A 296 36.83 -10.58 14.66
CA ASP A 296 37.83 -10.46 15.72
C ASP A 296 37.87 -9.05 16.36
N ALA A 297 37.63 -9.00 17.67
CA ALA A 297 37.60 -7.79 18.50
C ALA A 297 38.89 -6.95 18.42
N THR A 298 40.00 -7.56 17.98
CA THR A 298 41.32 -6.93 17.78
C THR A 298 41.36 -5.88 16.66
N THR A 299 40.35 -5.82 15.77
CA THR A 299 40.26 -4.78 14.73
C THR A 299 39.58 -3.49 15.19
N LEU A 300 38.89 -3.50 16.33
CA LEU A 300 38.08 -2.37 16.83
C LEU A 300 38.80 -1.46 17.84
N GLU A 301 39.97 -1.88 18.36
CA GLU A 301 40.69 -1.19 19.44
C GLU A 301 41.49 0.04 18.97
N GLY A 302 41.48 0.37 17.67
CA GLY A 302 42.25 1.50 17.10
C GLY A 302 41.45 2.49 16.24
N ILE A 303 40.15 2.27 16.02
CA ILE A 303 39.34 3.17 15.18
C ILE A 303 38.79 4.30 16.05
N ASP A 304 38.96 5.54 15.59
CA ASP A 304 38.39 6.72 16.22
C ASP A 304 36.87 6.54 16.41
N LEU A 305 36.37 6.86 17.61
CA LEU A 305 34.96 6.75 17.95
C LEU A 305 34.09 7.57 17.00
N ALA A 306 34.59 8.71 16.52
CA ALA A 306 33.91 9.54 15.53
C ALA A 306 33.70 8.84 14.18
N ILE A 307 34.66 8.01 13.74
CA ILE A 307 34.56 7.26 12.47
C ILE A 307 33.47 6.18 12.60
N ARG A 308 33.50 5.38 13.67
CA ARG A 308 32.47 4.35 13.94
C ARG A 308 31.07 4.94 14.03
N ARG A 309 30.94 6.11 14.66
CA ARG A 309 29.69 6.85 14.75
C ARG A 309 29.13 7.22 13.37
N ASN A 310 29.99 7.79 12.53
CA ASN A 310 29.61 8.23 11.19
C ASN A 310 29.28 7.04 10.28
N GLU A 311 30.04 5.95 10.36
CA GLU A 311 29.74 4.69 9.66
C GLU A 311 28.38 4.13 10.08
N SER A 312 28.09 4.11 11.39
CA SER A 312 26.81 3.62 11.92
C SER A 312 25.64 4.48 11.45
N LEU A 313 25.80 5.81 11.41
CA LEU A 313 24.79 6.73 10.89
C LEU A 313 24.54 6.51 9.40
N GLN A 314 25.62 6.34 8.61
CA GLN A 314 25.52 6.06 7.20
C GLN A 314 24.78 4.73 6.94
N GLN A 315 25.14 3.68 7.68
CA GLN A 315 24.46 2.38 7.62
C GLN A 315 22.98 2.46 8.03
N PHE A 316 22.65 3.31 9.02
CA PHE A 316 21.27 3.58 9.39
C PHE A 316 20.49 4.20 8.22
N ILE A 317 21.04 5.23 7.57
CA ILE A 317 20.39 5.90 6.43
C ILE A 317 20.21 4.92 5.27
N GLU A 318 21.29 4.25 4.86
CA GLU A 318 21.28 3.28 3.75
C GLU A 318 20.27 2.15 3.98
N HIS A 319 20.20 1.60 5.18
CA HIS A 319 19.27 0.53 5.50
C HIS A 319 17.83 1.02 5.66
N SER A 320 17.61 2.27 6.09
CA SER A 320 16.27 2.84 6.24
C SER A 320 15.54 3.09 4.92
N ASP A 321 16.29 3.32 3.84
CA ASP A 321 15.76 3.55 2.49
C ASP A 321 15.60 2.27 1.67
N ALA A 322 16.19 1.16 2.12
CA ALA A 322 16.24 -0.09 1.38
C ALA A 322 15.07 -1.03 1.71
N ASP A 323 14.60 -1.81 0.73
CA ASP A 323 13.67 -2.90 0.99
C ASP A 323 14.42 -4.11 1.60
N PRO A 324 14.04 -4.58 2.80
CA PRO A 324 14.79 -5.60 3.51
C PRO A 324 14.67 -6.99 2.86
N MET A 325 13.61 -7.26 2.11
CA MET A 325 13.47 -8.52 1.38
C MET A 325 14.37 -8.51 0.14
N GLU A 326 14.41 -7.41 -0.61
CA GLU A 326 15.32 -7.24 -1.74
C GLU A 326 16.80 -7.30 -1.31
N LEU A 327 17.16 -6.74 -0.15
CA LEU A 327 18.51 -6.81 0.39
C LEU A 327 18.98 -8.25 0.65
N ILE A 328 18.13 -9.06 1.28
CA ILE A 328 18.44 -10.47 1.56
C ILE A 328 18.56 -11.26 0.27
N ASN A 329 17.67 -11.01 -0.70
CA ASN A 329 17.67 -11.72 -1.99
C ASN A 329 18.85 -11.33 -2.90
N SER A 330 19.26 -10.06 -2.87
CA SER A 330 20.33 -9.54 -3.72
C SER A 330 21.73 -9.80 -3.14
N SER A 331 21.85 -9.85 -1.81
CA SER A 331 23.13 -10.00 -1.11
C SER A 331 23.00 -10.91 0.12
N PRO A 332 23.00 -12.25 -0.08
CA PRO A 332 22.82 -13.20 1.03
C PRO A 332 23.97 -13.20 2.05
N ASP A 333 25.14 -12.68 1.66
CA ASP A 333 26.33 -12.62 2.52
C ASP A 333 26.47 -11.29 3.28
N CYS A 334 25.56 -10.33 3.12
CA CYS A 334 25.65 -9.05 3.81
C CYS A 334 25.47 -9.19 5.33
N GLU A 335 25.96 -8.22 6.12
CA GLU A 335 25.89 -8.27 7.59
C GLU A 335 24.45 -8.43 8.11
N PHE A 336 23.49 -7.76 7.44
CA PHE A 336 22.08 -7.84 7.76
C PHE A 336 21.49 -9.23 7.48
N ALA A 337 21.81 -9.85 6.35
CA ALA A 337 21.35 -11.19 6.01
C ALA A 337 21.91 -12.23 6.99
N GLN A 338 23.19 -12.11 7.36
CA GLN A 338 23.79 -12.96 8.40
C GLN A 338 23.12 -12.74 9.77
N PHE A 339 22.79 -11.50 10.13
CA PHE A 339 22.04 -11.19 11.35
C PHE A 339 20.65 -11.84 11.32
N CYS A 340 19.91 -11.70 10.22
CA CYS A 340 18.59 -12.30 10.04
C CYS A 340 18.65 -13.82 10.20
N ASP A 341 19.60 -14.49 9.54
CA ASP A 341 19.78 -15.95 9.61
C ASP A 341 20.09 -16.42 11.05
N ARG A 342 21.01 -15.73 11.75
CA ARG A 342 21.32 -16.03 13.16
C ARG A 342 20.09 -15.85 14.05
N LYS A 343 19.40 -14.72 13.94
CA LYS A 343 18.23 -14.40 14.76
C LYS A 343 17.07 -15.34 14.48
N TYR A 344 16.86 -15.72 13.22
CA TYR A 344 15.83 -16.66 12.82
C TYR A 344 16.04 -18.02 13.50
N LYS A 345 17.26 -18.57 13.42
CA LYS A 345 17.64 -19.85 14.05
C LYS A 345 17.55 -19.81 15.58
N GLN A 346 17.84 -18.66 16.19
CA GLN A 346 17.71 -18.47 17.64
C GLN A 346 16.26 -18.41 18.11
N LEU A 347 15.40 -17.77 17.31
CA LEU A 347 14.01 -17.50 17.64
C LEU A 347 13.11 -18.70 17.34
N ILE A 348 13.27 -19.30 16.16
CA ILE A 348 12.46 -20.43 15.70
C ILE A 348 13.29 -21.69 15.86
N HIS A 349 13.12 -22.35 17.01
CA HIS A 349 13.78 -23.61 17.29
C HIS A 349 13.27 -24.71 16.32
N PRO A 350 14.10 -25.69 15.91
CA PRO A 350 13.69 -26.80 15.04
C PRO A 350 12.44 -27.57 15.51
N GLY A 351 12.14 -27.53 16.82
CA GLY A 351 10.92 -28.11 17.40
C GLY A 351 9.64 -27.30 17.12
N ILE A 352 9.74 -25.97 17.05
CA ILE A 352 8.66 -25.10 16.59
C ILE A 352 8.46 -25.34 15.10
N GLU A 353 9.54 -25.32 14.31
CA GLU A 353 9.51 -25.65 12.88
C GLU A 353 8.82 -26.99 12.62
N SER A 354 9.25 -28.07 13.28
CA SER A 354 8.67 -29.41 13.09
C SER A 354 7.17 -29.47 13.40
N SER A 355 6.70 -28.70 14.39
CA SER A 355 5.27 -28.64 14.72
C SER A 355 4.46 -27.76 13.75
N LEU A 356 5.09 -26.73 13.18
CA LEU A 356 4.46 -25.82 12.21
C LEU A 356 4.44 -26.42 10.80
N PHE A 357 5.43 -27.25 10.46
CA PHE A 357 5.54 -27.95 9.18
C PHE A 357 4.91 -29.35 9.20
N GLY A 358 4.73 -29.97 10.37
CA GLY A 358 4.23 -31.34 10.52
C GLY A 358 2.70 -31.50 10.53
N ASN A 359 1.96 -30.45 10.91
CA ASN A 359 0.49 -30.49 10.97
C ASN A 359 -0.13 -29.90 9.69
N SER A 360 -0.56 -30.78 8.78
CA SER A 360 -1.23 -30.44 7.52
C SER A 360 -2.64 -29.85 7.69
N ASP A 361 -3.16 -29.78 8.92
CA ASP A 361 -4.51 -29.28 9.23
C ASP A 361 -4.61 -27.74 9.26
N CYS A 362 -3.49 -27.01 9.18
CA CYS A 362 -3.48 -25.55 8.98
C CYS A 362 -3.77 -25.22 7.50
N GLY A 363 -4.97 -25.55 7.04
CA GLY A 363 -5.33 -25.63 5.62
C GLY A 363 -5.32 -24.34 4.80
N LYS A 364 -4.83 -23.18 5.27
CA LYS A 364 -4.84 -21.90 4.49
C LYS A 364 -3.77 -20.86 4.84
N LEU A 365 -2.73 -21.14 5.61
CA LEU A 365 -1.69 -20.13 5.93
C LEU A 365 -0.33 -20.57 5.38
N PRO A 366 0.35 -19.74 4.55
CA PRO A 366 1.63 -20.12 3.98
C PRO A 366 2.69 -20.15 5.09
N VAL A 367 2.92 -21.36 5.56
CA VAL A 367 4.23 -22.01 5.75
C VAL A 367 5.39 -21.03 5.85
N LEU A 368 6.07 -21.15 6.99
CA LEU A 368 7.35 -20.58 7.42
C LEU A 368 8.55 -20.92 6.50
N GLY A 369 8.32 -21.08 5.19
CA GLY A 369 9.36 -21.18 4.18
C GLY A 369 9.89 -19.79 3.83
N VAL A 370 10.98 -19.73 3.08
CA VAL A 370 11.72 -18.52 2.66
C VAL A 370 10.87 -17.52 1.83
N ALA A 371 9.57 -17.74 1.71
CA ALA A 371 8.59 -16.89 1.03
C ALA A 371 7.19 -16.88 1.69
N GLY A 372 7.09 -17.21 2.99
CA GLY A 372 5.82 -17.19 3.74
C GLY A 372 5.52 -15.81 4.37
N PRO A 373 4.25 -15.42 4.55
CA PRO A 373 3.87 -14.14 5.18
C PRO A 373 4.44 -13.94 6.59
N LEU A 374 4.68 -15.02 7.35
CA LEU A 374 5.32 -14.90 8.66
C LEU A 374 6.83 -14.59 8.55
N TYR A 375 7.50 -15.10 7.52
CA TYR A 375 8.90 -14.78 7.25
C TYR A 375 9.06 -13.32 6.83
N GLU A 376 8.14 -12.78 6.01
CA GLU A 376 8.10 -11.34 5.68
C GLU A 376 7.95 -10.47 6.95
N LEU A 377 7.04 -10.85 7.85
CA LEU A 377 6.88 -10.16 9.14
C LEU A 377 8.13 -10.27 10.02
N PHE A 378 8.81 -11.42 9.99
CA PHE A 378 10.08 -11.62 10.68
C PHE A 378 11.17 -10.71 10.11
N VAL A 379 11.33 -10.66 8.79
CA VAL A 379 12.34 -9.82 8.11
C VAL A 379 12.07 -8.34 8.39
N ALA A 380 10.80 -7.90 8.36
CA ALA A 380 10.42 -6.54 8.70
C ALA A 380 10.80 -6.18 10.17
N MET A 381 10.58 -7.12 11.10
CA MET A 381 10.99 -6.96 12.51
C MET A 381 12.51 -6.91 12.64
N ALA A 382 13.22 -7.82 11.98
CA ALA A 382 14.68 -7.90 12.00
C ALA A 382 15.31 -6.64 11.43
N SER A 383 14.81 -6.13 10.30
CA SER A 383 15.22 -4.86 9.70
C SER A 383 15.01 -3.69 10.66
N SER A 384 13.82 -3.57 11.25
CA SER A 384 13.52 -2.48 12.19
C SER A 384 14.46 -2.48 13.41
N ILE A 385 14.79 -3.65 13.95
CA ILE A 385 15.69 -3.81 15.10
C ILE A 385 17.16 -3.60 14.70
N TRP A 386 17.55 -4.04 13.50
CA TRP A 386 18.87 -3.79 12.92
C TRP A 386 19.12 -2.28 12.73
N THR A 387 18.17 -1.58 12.12
CA THR A 387 18.20 -0.13 11.95
C THR A 387 18.29 0.60 13.29
N LEU A 388 17.51 0.17 14.28
CA LEU A 388 17.58 0.71 15.64
C LEU A 388 18.96 0.51 16.29
N HIS A 389 19.62 -0.62 16.04
CA HIS A 389 20.98 -0.88 16.52
C HIS A 389 22.01 0.02 15.82
N ARG A 390 21.93 0.20 14.50
CA ARG A 390 22.81 1.16 13.79
C ARG A 390 22.61 2.58 14.30
N LEU A 391 21.37 2.96 14.58
CA LEU A 391 21.07 4.22 15.24
C LEU A 391 21.68 4.30 16.64
N ALA A 392 21.61 3.25 17.47
CA ALA A 392 22.17 3.23 18.82
C ALA A 392 23.68 3.54 18.87
N TRP A 393 24.43 3.03 17.90
CA TRP A 393 25.88 3.22 17.78
C TRP A 393 26.27 4.54 17.10
N ALA A 394 25.31 5.28 16.55
CA ALA A 394 25.51 6.65 16.08
C ALA A 394 25.46 7.70 17.22
N TYR A 395 25.04 7.34 18.44
CA TYR A 395 25.04 8.26 19.60
C TYR A 395 26.42 8.33 20.26
N ASP A 396 26.68 9.45 20.94
CA ASP A 396 27.85 9.64 21.81
C ASP A 396 27.41 10.09 23.21
N PRO A 397 27.56 9.25 24.27
CA PRO A 397 27.99 7.85 24.21
C PRO A 397 26.93 6.95 23.54
N ALA A 398 27.37 5.80 23.02
CA ALA A 398 26.49 4.81 22.41
C ALA A 398 25.35 4.39 23.36
N VAL A 399 24.19 4.09 22.79
CA VAL A 399 23.00 3.73 23.59
C VAL A 399 23.19 2.36 24.24
N GLY A 400 23.19 2.31 25.56
CA GLY A 400 23.28 1.07 26.31
C GLY A 400 21.92 0.40 26.50
N ILE A 401 21.85 -0.93 26.39
CA ILE A 401 20.64 -1.69 26.68
C ILE A 401 20.67 -2.20 28.13
N PHE A 402 19.51 -2.34 28.77
CA PHE A 402 19.42 -3.00 30.07
C PHE A 402 18.12 -3.80 30.21
N GLN A 403 18.19 -4.84 31.03
CA GLN A 403 17.07 -5.73 31.32
C GLN A 403 17.00 -5.98 32.82
N ILE A 404 15.82 -6.37 33.31
CA ILE A 404 15.61 -6.63 34.74
C ILE A 404 15.27 -8.10 34.93
N GLY A 405 15.94 -8.71 35.90
CA GLY A 405 15.69 -10.09 36.29
C GLY A 405 14.33 -10.29 36.96
N GLN A 406 13.79 -11.50 36.82
CA GLN A 406 12.61 -11.95 37.54
C GLN A 406 12.80 -11.79 39.06
N GLY A 407 11.76 -11.33 39.75
CA GLY A 407 11.73 -11.15 41.21
C GLY A 407 12.28 -9.80 41.71
N ALA A 408 12.80 -8.95 40.83
CA ALA A 408 13.25 -7.60 41.20
C ALA A 408 12.09 -6.70 41.65
N GLU A 409 12.38 -5.74 42.52
CA GLU A 409 11.39 -4.74 42.95
C GLU A 409 11.06 -3.75 41.84
N TYR A 410 9.78 -3.47 41.65
CA TYR A 410 9.32 -2.50 40.66
C TYR A 410 9.79 -1.07 41.00
N SER A 411 10.40 -0.40 40.01
CA SER A 411 10.84 0.99 40.10
C SER A 411 10.29 1.81 38.94
N VAL A 412 9.40 2.77 39.26
CA VAL A 412 8.75 3.66 38.29
C VAL A 412 9.74 4.49 37.47
N VAL A 413 10.99 4.63 37.92
CA VAL A 413 12.02 5.40 37.20
C VAL A 413 12.57 4.63 36.01
N TYR A 414 12.80 3.32 36.17
CA TYR A 414 13.42 2.47 35.16
C TYR A 414 12.42 1.56 34.44
N MET A 415 11.22 1.39 34.99
CA MET A 415 10.28 0.34 34.61
C MET A 415 8.88 0.91 34.35
N GLU A 416 8.30 0.53 33.22
CA GLU A 416 6.91 0.75 32.89
C GLU A 416 6.16 -0.59 32.96
N ASN A 417 5.02 -0.64 33.65
CA ASN A 417 4.16 -1.82 33.59
C ASN A 417 3.50 -1.88 32.21
N ILE A 418 3.68 -3.00 31.51
CA ILE A 418 3.12 -3.19 30.17
C ILE A 418 1.58 -3.26 30.17
N VAL A 419 0.98 -3.72 31.27
CA VAL A 419 -0.47 -3.77 31.45
C VAL A 419 -0.92 -2.48 32.15
N ARG A 420 -1.76 -1.69 31.49
CA ARG A 420 -2.36 -0.47 32.09
C ARG A 420 -3.47 -0.83 33.07
N SER A 421 -3.13 -1.46 34.20
CA SER A 421 -4.12 -1.70 35.25
C SER A 421 -4.35 -0.43 36.07
N LYS A 422 -5.57 0.10 36.04
CA LYS A 422 -6.05 1.17 36.95
C LYS A 422 -6.09 0.75 38.43
N GLY A 423 -5.69 -0.48 38.78
CA GLY A 423 -5.97 -1.08 40.09
C GLY A 423 -4.81 -1.80 40.77
N PHE A 424 -3.55 -1.51 40.46
CA PHE A 424 -2.42 -2.09 41.22
C PHE A 424 -2.19 -1.33 42.54
N SER A 425 -3.19 -1.37 43.44
CA SER A 425 -2.95 -1.07 44.85
C SER A 425 -2.17 -2.23 45.45
N GLY A 426 -0.96 -1.99 45.94
CA GLY A 426 -0.11 -3.01 46.54
C GLY A 426 -0.89 -3.92 47.48
N SER A 427 -0.72 -5.23 47.32
CA SER A 427 -1.31 -6.23 48.22
C SER A 427 -0.88 -5.92 49.66
N LYS A 428 -1.85 -5.66 50.53
CA LYS A 428 -1.63 -5.54 51.98
C LYS A 428 -1.65 -6.94 52.60
N GLU A 429 -0.61 -7.72 52.36
CA GLU A 429 -0.32 -8.83 53.27
C GLU A 429 0.61 -8.32 54.38
N LEU A 430 0.15 -8.44 55.62
CA LEU A 430 0.95 -8.29 56.83
C LEU A 430 1.58 -6.89 57.08
N GLY A 431 0.86 -5.80 56.81
CA GLY A 431 1.23 -4.46 57.30
C GLY A 431 2.48 -3.82 56.71
N LYS A 432 3.19 -4.48 55.77
CA LYS A 432 4.24 -3.88 54.94
C LYS A 432 3.70 -3.63 53.53
N MET A 433 3.85 -2.40 53.03
CA MET A 433 3.67 -2.14 51.60
C MET A 433 4.76 -2.88 50.83
N MET A 434 4.47 -4.09 50.38
CA MET A 434 5.39 -4.81 49.52
C MET A 434 5.30 -4.20 48.13
N ARG A 435 6.44 -3.73 47.60
CA ARG A 435 6.50 -3.24 46.22
C ARG A 435 6.21 -4.42 45.29
N PRO A 436 5.41 -4.21 44.23
CA PRO A 436 5.15 -5.27 43.27
C PRO A 436 6.46 -5.80 42.70
N LYS A 437 6.54 -7.11 42.51
CA LYS A 437 7.71 -7.78 41.95
C LYS A 437 7.56 -7.91 40.44
N VAL A 438 8.67 -7.79 39.74
CA VAL A 438 8.75 -8.03 38.30
C VAL A 438 8.64 -9.53 38.06
N GLY A 439 7.68 -9.95 37.24
CA GLY A 439 7.60 -11.32 36.72
C GLY A 439 8.68 -11.53 35.66
N PHE A 440 8.68 -10.71 34.61
CA PHE A 440 9.70 -10.74 33.57
C PHE A 440 9.76 -9.42 32.79
N THR A 441 10.88 -9.19 32.12
CA THR A 441 11.07 -8.04 31.21
C THR A 441 10.53 -8.40 29.83
N VAL A 442 9.48 -7.72 29.37
CA VAL A 442 8.92 -7.94 28.03
C VAL A 442 9.72 -7.20 26.96
N VAL A 443 10.08 -5.96 27.25
CA VAL A 443 10.88 -5.12 26.35
C VAL A 443 12.06 -4.54 27.13
N PRO A 444 13.30 -4.65 26.62
CA PRO A 444 14.46 -4.05 27.26
C PRO A 444 14.34 -2.52 27.37
N GLY A 445 15.05 -1.95 28.34
CA GLY A 445 15.19 -0.51 28.51
C GLY A 445 16.49 -0.01 27.88
N PHE A 446 16.58 1.30 27.66
CA PHE A 446 17.74 1.92 27.01
C PHE A 446 18.26 3.14 27.77
N ARG A 447 19.57 3.35 27.72
CA ARG A 447 20.26 4.47 28.37
C ARG A 447 20.96 5.31 27.31
N LEU A 448 20.50 6.55 27.16
CA LEU A 448 20.98 7.53 26.20
C LEU A 448 21.64 8.67 26.96
N GLY A 449 22.94 8.56 27.23
CA GLY A 449 23.66 9.50 28.09
C GLY A 449 22.98 9.64 29.46
N GLY A 450 22.39 10.81 29.73
CA GLY A 450 21.64 11.09 30.96
C GLY A 450 20.14 10.71 30.93
N THR A 451 19.61 10.29 29.78
CA THR A 451 18.19 9.96 29.61
C THR A 451 17.98 8.44 29.68
N VAL A 452 16.95 8.01 30.40
CA VAL A 452 16.57 6.60 30.52
C VAL A 452 15.24 6.38 29.84
N ILE A 453 15.22 5.48 28.86
CA ILE A 453 13.99 4.90 28.31
C ILE A 453 13.67 3.65 29.13
N GLN A 454 12.48 3.65 29.72
CA GLN A 454 12.04 2.62 30.63
C GLN A 454 11.89 1.28 29.92
N CYS A 455 12.32 0.21 30.58
CA CYS A 455 11.97 -1.14 30.12
C CYS A 455 10.49 -1.41 30.40
N ARG A 456 9.87 -2.26 29.57
CA ARG A 456 8.49 -2.68 29.81
C ARG A 456 8.50 -4.03 30.49
N VAL A 457 7.91 -4.08 31.67
CA VAL A 457 7.89 -5.27 32.52
C VAL A 457 6.48 -5.75 32.73
N TYR A 458 6.34 -7.07 32.86
CA TYR A 458 5.13 -7.69 33.36
C TYR A 458 5.27 -7.90 34.88
N LEU A 459 4.30 -7.44 35.66
CA LEU A 459 4.32 -7.57 37.12
C LEU A 459 3.68 -8.89 37.55
N ASP A 460 4.35 -9.60 38.46
CA ASP A 460 3.78 -10.79 39.07
C ASP A 460 2.72 -10.37 40.08
N CYS A 461 1.47 -10.81 39.89
CA CYS A 461 0.37 -10.44 40.77
C CYS A 461 0.31 -11.24 42.08
N GLY A 462 1.24 -12.20 42.28
CA GLY A 462 1.22 -13.09 43.44
C GLY A 462 0.04 -14.06 43.38
N LYS A 463 0.23 -15.30 43.85
CA LYS A 463 -0.89 -16.21 44.03
C LYS A 463 -1.73 -15.69 45.19
N ARG A 464 -2.98 -15.25 44.94
CA ARG A 464 -3.98 -15.23 46.00
C ARG A 464 -4.25 -16.67 46.35
N GLU A 465 -3.58 -17.20 47.37
CA GLU A 465 -4.00 -18.44 48.00
C GLU A 465 -5.43 -18.20 48.50
N GLY A 466 -6.40 -18.83 47.83
CA GLY A 466 -7.78 -18.80 48.25
C GLY A 466 -7.84 -19.34 49.67
N ILE A 467 -8.27 -18.50 50.60
CA ILE A 467 -8.69 -18.94 51.92
C ILE A 467 -9.87 -19.89 51.67
N ILE A 468 -9.59 -21.19 51.72
CA ILE A 468 -10.60 -22.24 51.80
C ILE A 468 -11.26 -22.02 53.17
N GLY A 469 -12.49 -21.50 53.15
CA GLY A 469 -13.35 -21.51 54.32
C GLY A 469 -13.82 -22.95 54.55
N GLU A 470 -13.43 -23.50 55.69
CA GLU A 470 -14.05 -24.69 56.31
C GLU A 470 -15.54 -24.46 56.60
#